data_AF-A0AB73FTC9-F1
#
_entry.id   AF-A0AB73FTC9-F1
#
_cell.length_a   1.000
_cell.length_b   1.000
_cell.length_c   1.000
_cell.angle_alpha   90.00
_cell.angle_beta   90.00
_cell.angle_gamma   90.00
#
_symmetry.space_group_name_H-M   'P 1'
#
loop_
_entity.id
_entity.type
_entity.pdbx_description
1 polymer ?
#
loop_
_entity_poly.entity_id
_entity_poly.type
_entity_poly.pdbx_seq_one_letter_code
_entity_poly.pdbx_strand_id
1 'polypeptide(L)'
;MTFGREVDHPADKFAVGNWRRAVDGLPYLADAQSNLACHVASVVEHGTHSIFVGNCETITNGQAVALLLYANGAYATLAEIDR
;
A
#
# COMPACT_ATOMS: atom_id res chain seq x y z
N MET A 1 -2.27 11.96 7.99
CA MET A 1 -2.01 10.62 7.42
C MET A 1 -2.64 9.56 8.32
N THR A 2 -3.49 8.69 7.79
CA THR A 2 -4.31 7.75 8.58
C THR A 2 -3.54 6.49 9.00
N PHE A 3 -2.67 5.96 8.13
CA PHE A 3 -1.96 4.69 8.38
C PHE A 3 -0.54 4.84 8.95
N GLY A 4 0.11 6.01 8.82
CA GLY A 4 1.50 6.23 9.28
C GLY A 4 1.66 6.60 10.76
N ARG A 5 0.64 6.40 11.60
CA ARG A 5 0.72 6.61 13.05
C ARG A 5 -0.06 5.54 13.81
N GLU A 6 0.28 5.38 15.08
CA GLU A 6 -0.54 4.63 16.03
C GLU A 6 -1.83 5.39 16.36
N VAL A 7 -2.90 4.64 16.63
CA VAL A 7 -4.23 5.18 16.97
C VAL A 7 -4.90 4.23 17.96
N ASP A 8 -5.76 4.76 18.83
CA ASP A 8 -6.43 3.98 19.87
C ASP A 8 -7.39 2.92 19.30
N HIS A 9 -8.01 3.21 18.16
CA HIS A 9 -9.04 2.38 17.52
C HIS A 9 -8.58 2.01 16.10
N PRO A 10 -7.80 0.92 15.90
CA PRO A 10 -7.19 0.61 14.61
C PRO A 10 -8.17 0.47 13.45
N ALA A 11 -9.41 0.04 13.72
CA ALA A 11 -10.47 -0.08 12.72
C ALA A 11 -10.83 1.27 12.09
N ASP A 12 -10.71 2.37 12.83
CA ASP A 12 -11.02 3.72 12.34
C ASP A 12 -10.10 4.15 11.19
N LYS A 13 -8.94 3.48 11.03
CA LYS A 13 -8.06 3.72 9.88
C LYS A 13 -8.73 3.44 8.54
N PHE A 14 -9.72 2.55 8.52
CA PHE A 14 -10.48 2.16 7.34
C PHE A 14 -11.77 2.97 7.16
N ALA A 15 -12.09 3.90 8.06
CA ALA A 15 -13.32 4.70 7.99
C ALA A 15 -13.33 5.72 6.84
N VAL A 16 -12.15 6.07 6.31
CA VAL A 16 -11.99 7.04 5.21
C VAL A 16 -11.27 6.37 4.03
N GLY A 17 -11.80 6.57 2.82
CA GLY A 17 -11.31 5.97 1.58
C GLY A 17 -12.19 4.83 1.07
N ASN A 18 -11.98 4.41 -0.18
CA ASN A 18 -12.75 3.35 -0.82
C ASN A 18 -12.16 1.97 -0.50
N TRP A 19 -12.18 1.60 0.79
CA TRP A 19 -11.68 0.31 1.25
C TRP A 19 -12.63 -0.82 0.88
N ARG A 20 -12.06 -1.89 0.33
CA ARG A 20 -12.77 -3.13 0.00
C ARG A 20 -12.03 -4.32 0.59
N ARG A 21 -12.65 -5.49 0.51
CA ARG A 21 -12.04 -6.76 0.92
C ARG A 21 -11.91 -7.69 -0.27
N ALA A 22 -10.77 -8.35 -0.37
CA ALA A 22 -10.60 -9.48 -1.28
C ALA A 22 -11.38 -10.70 -0.76
N VAL A 23 -11.41 -11.78 -1.55
CA VAL A 23 -12.17 -13.00 -1.24
C VAL A 23 -11.73 -13.64 0.08
N ASP A 24 -10.45 -13.51 0.42
CA ASP A 24 -9.83 -13.97 1.66
C ASP A 24 -9.99 -12.99 2.84
N GLY A 25 -10.67 -11.86 2.62
CA GLY A 25 -10.92 -10.84 3.63
C GLY A 25 -9.83 -9.77 3.75
N LEU A 26 -8.74 -9.84 2.99
CA LEU A 26 -7.67 -8.84 3.02
C LEU A 26 -8.19 -7.47 2.59
N PRO A 27 -7.99 -6.40 3.40
CA PRO A 27 -8.42 -5.06 3.02
C PRO A 27 -7.47 -4.46 1.98
N TYR A 28 -8.04 -3.80 0.96
CA TYR A 28 -7.30 -3.06 -0.05
C TYR A 28 -8.01 -1.75 -0.39
N LEU A 29 -7.25 -0.75 -0.81
CA LEU A 29 -7.78 0.55 -1.21
C LEU A 29 -8.10 0.49 -2.71
N ALA A 30 -9.39 0.44 -3.06
CA ALA A 30 -9.82 0.09 -4.41
C ALA A 30 -9.42 1.11 -5.49
N ASP A 31 -9.14 2.35 -5.07
CA ASP A 31 -8.69 3.47 -5.89
C ASP A 31 -7.18 3.77 -5.74
N ALA A 32 -6.40 2.90 -5.09
CA ALA A 32 -4.95 2.97 -5.12
C ALA A 32 -4.41 2.80 -6.55
N GLN A 33 -3.24 3.39 -6.85
CA GLN A 33 -2.57 3.22 -8.15
C GLN A 33 -2.39 1.75 -8.52
N SER A 34 -1.98 0.93 -7.55
CA SER A 34 -1.81 -0.50 -7.71
C SER A 34 -2.15 -1.21 -6.40
N ASN A 35 -2.85 -2.33 -6.52
CA ASN A 35 -3.07 -3.28 -5.43
C ASN A 35 -2.36 -4.59 -5.79
N LEU A 36 -1.50 -5.07 -4.90
CA LEU A 36 -0.75 -6.32 -5.07
C LEU A 36 -1.17 -7.27 -3.94
N ALA A 37 -1.89 -8.33 -4.29
CA ALA A 37 -2.21 -9.42 -3.37
C ALA A 37 -1.09 -10.46 -3.44
N CYS A 38 -0.51 -10.80 -2.30
CA CYS A 38 0.65 -11.67 -2.21
C CYS A 38 0.50 -12.69 -1.08
N HIS A 39 0.95 -13.92 -1.33
CA HIS A 39 1.20 -14.90 -0.27
C HIS A 39 2.66 -14.79 0.19
N VAL A 40 2.89 -14.75 1.51
CA VAL A 40 4.25 -14.69 2.08
C VAL A 40 4.98 -16.00 1.80
N ALA A 41 6.04 -15.94 1.01
CA ALA A 41 6.88 -17.08 0.65
C ALA A 41 8.02 -17.29 1.66
N SER A 42 8.60 -16.22 2.18
CA SER A 42 9.63 -16.28 3.22
C SER A 42 9.72 -15.00 4.03
N VAL A 43 10.31 -15.12 5.22
CA VAL A 43 10.61 -14.00 6.14
C VAL A 43 12.06 -14.09 6.57
N VAL A 44 12.78 -12.97 6.52
CA VAL A 44 14.16 -12.85 6.97
C VAL A 44 14.24 -11.80 8.07
N GLU A 45 14.59 -12.22 9.29
CA GLU A 45 14.76 -11.33 10.43
C GLU A 45 16.09 -10.56 10.36
N HIS A 46 16.05 -9.24 10.57
CA HIS A 46 17.25 -8.40 10.58
C HIS A 46 17.12 -7.21 11.55
N GLY A 47 17.70 -7.38 12.75
CA GLY A 47 17.72 -6.34 13.77
C GLY A 47 16.32 -6.00 14.26
N THR A 48 15.86 -4.78 13.98
CA THR A 48 14.53 -4.29 14.38
C THR A 48 13.43 -4.52 13.35
N HIS A 49 13.76 -5.10 12.19
CA HIS A 49 12.82 -5.27 11.06
C HIS A 49 12.91 -6.68 10.47
N SER A 50 11.85 -7.10 9.79
CA SER A 50 11.79 -8.35 9.04
C SER A 50 11.55 -8.04 7.55
N ILE A 51 12.26 -8.73 6.67
CA ILE A 51 12.06 -8.67 5.22
C ILE A 51 11.09 -9.77 4.84
N PHE A 52 9.93 -9.40 4.29
CA PHE A 52 8.93 -10.33 3.78
C PHE A 52 9.07 -10.46 2.26
N VAL A 53 9.24 -11.68 1.76
CA VAL A 53 9.21 -11.98 0.32
C VAL A 53 7.85 -12.60 0.00
N GLY A 54 7.09 -11.94 -0.87
CA GLY A 54 5.75 -12.39 -1.26
C GLY A 54 5.69 -12.88 -2.71
N ASN A 55 5.02 -14.01 -2.94
CA ASN A 55 4.60 -14.41 -4.28
C ASN A 55 3.34 -13.64 -4.66
N CYS A 56 3.38 -12.87 -5.74
CA CYS A 56 2.23 -12.09 -6.17
C CYS A 56 1.21 -12.97 -6.89
N GLU A 57 -0.01 -13.01 -6.38
CA GLU A 57 -1.10 -13.83 -6.91
C GLU A 57 -2.03 -13.01 -7.81
N THR A 58 -2.24 -11.74 -7.49
CA THR A 58 -3.09 -10.84 -8.28
C THR A 58 -2.59 -9.42 -8.20
N ILE A 59 -2.63 -8.74 -9.35
CA ILE A 59 -2.31 -7.32 -9.48
C ILE A 59 -3.50 -6.61 -10.11
N THR A 60 -3.92 -5.49 -9.53
CA THR A 60 -4.87 -4.56 -10.16
C THR A 60 -4.25 -3.18 -10.22
N ASN A 61 -4.31 -2.54 -11.39
CA ASN A 61 -3.73 -1.22 -11.62
C ASN A 61 -4.81 -0.21 -12.02
N GLY A 62 -4.68 1.00 -11.48
CA GLY A 62 -5.37 2.18 -12.00
C GLY A 62 -4.89 2.51 -13.41
N GLN A 63 -5.79 3.08 -14.22
CA GLN A 63 -5.52 3.39 -15.63
C GLN A 63 -4.60 4.61 -15.79
N ALA A 64 -4.86 5.66 -15.02
CA ALA A 64 -4.00 6.84 -14.97
C ALA A 64 -2.84 6.59 -14.00
N VAL A 65 -1.64 7.06 -14.37
CA VAL A 65 -0.47 7.03 -13.48
C VAL A 65 -0.44 8.31 -12.66
N ALA A 66 -0.72 8.18 -11.37
CA ALA A 66 -0.67 9.24 -10.37
C ALA A 66 0.03 8.71 -9.10
N LEU A 67 1.35 8.55 -9.17
CA LEU A 67 2.15 8.04 -8.06
C LEU A 67 2.34 9.10 -6.97
N LEU A 68 2.14 8.69 -5.72
CA LEU A 68 2.55 9.44 -4.54
C LEU A 68 4.01 9.11 -4.21
N LEU A 69 4.86 10.13 -4.15
CA LEU A 69 6.26 10.02 -3.77
C LEU A 69 6.45 10.43 -2.31
N TYR A 70 7.40 9.80 -1.64
CA TYR A 70 7.87 10.22 -0.32
C TYR A 70 9.39 10.34 -0.35
N ALA A 71 9.90 11.56 -0.15
CA ALA A 71 11.32 11.87 -0.20
C ALA A 71 11.64 12.99 0.80
N ASN A 72 12.78 12.88 1.49
CA ASN A 72 13.23 13.87 2.48
C ASN A 72 12.16 14.24 3.52
N GLY A 73 11.40 13.25 4.00
CA GLY A 73 10.36 13.47 5.01
C GLY A 73 9.08 14.15 4.49
N ALA A 74 8.93 14.34 3.18
CA ALA A 74 7.81 15.05 2.58
C ALA A 74 7.17 14.27 1.42
N TYR A 75 5.89 14.56 1.18
CA TYR A 75 5.15 14.03 0.05
C TYR A 75 5.34 14.87 -1.21
N ALA A 76 5.41 14.21 -2.36
CA ALA A 76 5.52 14.83 -3.66
C ALA A 76 4.76 14.03 -4.74
N THR A 77 4.63 14.62 -5.91
CA THR A 77 4.11 13.96 -7.12
C THR A 77 5.18 13.94 -8.20
N LEU A 78 4.98 13.12 -9.23
CA LEU A 78 5.81 13.18 -10.43
C LEU A 78 5.61 14.51 -11.17
N ALA A 79 6.67 14.99 -11.80
CA ALA A 79 6.58 16.01 -12.85
C ALA A 79 6.38 15.33 -14.20
N GLU A 80 5.63 15.97 -15.09
CA GLU A 80 5.62 15.53 -16.49
C GLU A 80 6.97 15.77 -17.14
N ILE A 81 7.41 14.83 -17.96
CA ILE A 81 8.60 14.96 -18.79
C ILE A 81 8.09 15.03 -20.22
N ASP A 82 8.31 16.17 -20.89
CA ASP A 82 8.03 16.31 -22.31
C ASP A 82 8.93 15.33 -23.07
N ARG A 83 8.35 14.48 -23.92
CA ARG A 83 9.06 13.42 -24.64
C ARG A 83 9.23 13.75 -26.11
#